data_AF-A0A946W024-F1
#
_entry.id   AF-A0A946W024-F1
#
_cell.length_a   1.000
_cell.length_b   1.000
_cell.length_c   1.000
_cell.angle_alpha   90.00
_cell.angle_beta   90.00
_cell.angle_gamma   90.00
#
_symmetry.space_group_name_H-M   'P 1'
#
loop_
_entity.id
_entity.type
_entity.pdbx_description
1 polymer ?
#
loop_
_entity_poly.entity_id
_entity_poly.type
_entity_poly.pdbx_seq_one_letter_code
_entity_poly.pdbx_strand_id
1 'polypeptide(L)'
;MFFERPEAGERALLVHCHFTRPQRDALDSSVDEFIELVRAAGVSPVYLESTRRDDATPRYLIGAGKVEEMAELVAAHDIDVVLFNHS
;
A
#
# COMPACT_ATOMS: atom_id res chain seq x y z
N MET A 1 4.57 -4.94 27.96
CA MET A 1 3.84 -4.12 26.98
C MET A 1 3.27 -5.12 25.98
N PHE A 2 1.96 -5.38 26.02
CA PHE A 2 1.32 -6.30 25.09
C PHE A 2 1.15 -5.56 23.75
N PHE A 3 1.78 -6.07 22.70
CA PHE A 3 1.40 -5.71 21.34
C PHE A 3 0.09 -6.42 21.06
N GLU A 4 -1.00 -5.68 20.88
CA GLU A 4 -2.17 -6.22 20.19
C GLU A 4 -1.67 -6.67 18.81
N ARG A 5 -1.76 -7.98 18.56
CA ARG A 5 -1.62 -8.48 17.20
C ARG A 5 -2.89 -8.06 16.47
N PRO A 6 -2.80 -7.42 15.29
CA PRO A 6 -3.95 -7.33 14.40
C PRO A 6 -4.54 -8.73 14.27
N GLU A 7 -5.85 -8.85 14.44
CA GLU A 7 -6.49 -10.15 14.27
C GLU A 7 -6.19 -10.63 12.85
N ALA A 8 -5.65 -11.84 12.72
CA ALA A 8 -5.37 -12.43 11.43
C ALA A 8 -6.69 -12.49 10.64
N GLY A 9 -6.76 -11.78 9.51
CA GLY A 9 -8.02 -11.61 8.78
C GLY A 9 -8.21 -10.26 8.10
N GLU A 10 -7.39 -9.25 8.41
CA GLU A 10 -7.48 -7.95 7.76
C GLU A 10 -7.32 -8.07 6.23
N ARG A 11 -8.32 -7.60 5.49
CA ARG A 11 -8.33 -7.50 4.03
C ARG A 11 -7.56 -6.26 3.63
N ALA A 12 -6.50 -6.44 2.86
CA ALA A 12 -5.60 -5.37 2.48
C ALA A 12 -5.71 -4.94 1.03
N LEU A 13 -5.74 -3.62 0.85
CA LEU A 13 -5.39 -2.97 -0.40
C LEU A 13 -3.89 -2.69 -0.39
N LEU A 14 -3.17 -3.30 -1.32
CA LEU A 14 -1.75 -3.06 -1.51
C LEU A 14 -1.55 -1.94 -2.53
N VAL A 15 -0.73 -0.96 -2.20
CA VAL A 15 -0.41 0.16 -3.07
C VAL A 15 1.09 0.21 -3.29
N HIS A 16 1.50 -0.03 -4.52
CA HIS A 16 2.89 0.12 -4.93
C HIS A 16 3.09 1.45 -5.67
N CYS A 17 3.90 2.34 -5.09
CA CYS A 17 4.15 3.67 -5.62
C CYS A 17 5.50 3.69 -6.34
N HIS A 18 5.47 3.94 -7.64
CA HIS A 18 6.65 4.20 -8.46
C HIS A 18 6.89 5.70 -8.56
N PHE A 19 7.96 6.19 -7.94
CA PHE A 19 8.40 7.56 -8.08
C PHE A 19 9.47 7.66 -9.17
N THR A 20 9.28 8.55 -10.15
CA THR A 20 10.24 8.70 -11.27
C THR A 20 11.47 9.52 -10.88
N ARG A 21 11.39 10.32 -9.79
CA ARG A 21 12.56 10.93 -9.17
C ARG A 21 13.17 9.98 -8.15
N PRO A 22 14.48 9.68 -8.27
CA PRO A 22 15.14 8.80 -7.31
C PRO A 22 15.12 9.43 -5.93
N GLN A 23 14.52 8.75 -4.96
CA GLN A 23 14.80 8.97 -3.55
C GLN A 23 16.18 8.34 -3.26
N ARG A 24 17.01 9.02 -2.49
CA ARG A 24 18.47 8.74 -2.39
C ARG A 24 18.84 7.30 -1.95
N ASP A 25 17.89 6.52 -1.45
CA ASP A 25 18.10 5.20 -0.84
C ASP A 25 17.10 4.12 -1.32
N ALA A 26 16.47 4.30 -2.49
CA ALA A 26 15.47 3.40 -3.03
C ALA A 26 16.03 2.02 -3.45
N LEU A 27 15.94 1.02 -2.57
CA LEU A 27 16.03 -0.38 -2.99
C LEU A 27 14.73 -0.73 -3.73
N ASP A 28 14.83 -1.11 -4.99
CA ASP A 28 13.67 -1.50 -5.80
C ASP A 28 13.17 -2.88 -5.33
N SER A 29 12.30 -2.90 -4.33
CA SER A 29 11.65 -4.12 -3.85
C SER A 29 10.57 -4.55 -4.83
N SER A 30 10.59 -5.84 -5.22
CA SER A 30 9.60 -6.36 -6.15
C SER A 30 8.20 -6.36 -5.51
N VAL A 31 7.18 -6.19 -6.35
CA VAL A 31 5.78 -6.33 -5.95
C VAL A 31 5.52 -7.71 -5.31
N ASP A 32 6.19 -8.76 -5.79
CA ASP A 32 6.06 -10.12 -5.26
C ASP A 32 6.57 -10.21 -3.82
N GLU A 33 7.71 -9.59 -3.50
CA GLU A 33 8.23 -9.53 -2.13
C GLU A 33 7.22 -8.84 -1.20
N PHE A 34 6.64 -7.72 -1.66
CA PHE A 34 5.65 -7.00 -0.87
C PHE A 34 4.42 -7.86 -0.55
N ILE A 35 3.89 -8.60 -1.53
CA ILE A 35 2.77 -9.53 -1.33
C ILE A 35 3.12 -10.61 -0.30
N GLU A 36 4.32 -11.21 -0.41
CA GLU A 36 4.74 -12.27 0.50
C GLU A 36 4.96 -11.76 1.93
N LEU A 37 5.47 -10.54 2.10
CA LEU A 37 5.58 -9.89 3.42
C LEU A 37 4.22 -9.67 4.07
N VAL A 38 3.23 -9.20 3.31
CA VAL A 38 1.85 -8.99 3.78
C VAL A 38 1.23 -10.31 4.22
N ARG A 39 1.38 -11.36 3.40
CA ARG A 39 0.91 -12.71 3.74
C ARG A 39 1.58 -13.26 4.99
N ALA A 40 2.90 -13.09 5.12
CA ALA A 40 3.67 -13.51 6.28
C ALA A 40 3.25 -12.77 7.57
N ALA A 41 2.73 -11.54 7.45
CA ALA A 41 2.18 -10.77 8.55
C ALA A 41 0.75 -11.21 8.98
N GLY A 42 0.14 -12.17 8.27
CA GLY A 42 -1.22 -12.64 8.56
C GLY A 42 -2.34 -11.78 7.99
N VAL A 43 -2.00 -10.91 7.03
CA VAL A 43 -2.92 -10.01 6.34
C VAL A 43 -3.30 -10.62 4.98
N SER A 44 -4.56 -10.46 4.56
CA SER A 44 -5.07 -11.01 3.30
C SER A 44 -5.04 -9.96 2.19
N PRO A 45 -4.07 -10.00 1.25
CA PRO A 45 -4.07 -9.06 0.13
C PRO A 45 -5.21 -9.40 -0.84
N VAL A 46 -6.18 -8.48 -0.96
CA VAL A 46 -7.36 -8.68 -1.82
C VAL A 46 -7.32 -7.85 -3.09
N TYR A 47 -6.53 -6.77 -3.09
CA TYR A 47 -6.36 -5.91 -4.25
C TYR A 47 -4.95 -5.29 -4.27
N LEU A 48 -4.40 -5.11 -5.46
CA LEU A 48 -3.09 -4.49 -5.68
C LEU A 48 -3.24 -3.38 -6.71
N GLU A 49 -2.85 -2.17 -6.33
CA GLU A 49 -2.80 -1.00 -7.20
C GLU A 49 -1.38 -0.48 -7.34
N SER A 50 -0.99 -0.18 -8.59
CA SER A 50 0.28 0.46 -8.89
C SER A 50 0.03 1.89 -9.33
N THR A 51 0.69 2.85 -8.68
CA THR A 51 0.62 4.26 -9.07
C THR A 51 2.00 4.75 -9.49
N ARG A 52 2.04 5.60 -10.52
CA ARG A 52 3.27 6.20 -11.02
C ARG A 52 3.16 7.72 -10.95
N ARG A 53 4.14 8.37 -10.33
CA ARG A 53 4.18 9.84 -10.18
C ARG A 53 5.60 10.37 -10.19
N ASP A 54 5.74 11.66 -10.45
CA ASP A 54 7.05 12.32 -10.46
C ASP A 54 7.63 12.56 -9.06
N ASP A 55 6.77 12.86 -8.10
CA ASP A 55 7.15 13.10 -6.71
C ASP A 55 5.96 12.87 -5.75
N ALA A 56 6.27 12.64 -4.48
CA ALA A 56 5.30 12.55 -3.40
C ALA A 56 4.68 13.93 -3.12
N THR A 57 3.37 13.99 -2.83
CA THR A 57 2.78 15.27 -2.37
C THR A 57 2.71 15.30 -0.84
N PRO A 58 3.03 16.44 -0.18
CA PRO A 58 3.09 16.50 1.29
C PRO A 58 1.79 16.14 2.01
N ARG A 59 0.65 16.35 1.36
CA ARG A 59 -0.67 16.06 1.94
C ARG A 59 -1.13 14.64 1.65
N TYR A 60 -0.94 14.18 0.41
CA TYR A 60 -1.36 12.85 -0.03
C TYR A 60 -0.24 12.26 -0.88
N LEU A 61 0.50 11.28 -0.35
CA LEU A 61 1.64 10.63 -1.02
C LEU A 61 1.42 10.40 -2.52
N ILE A 62 0.20 9.99 -2.88
CA ILE A 62 -0.25 9.63 -4.24
C ILE A 62 -1.17 10.66 -4.92
N GLY A 63 -1.44 11.80 -4.27
CA GLY A 63 -2.36 12.86 -4.73
C GLY A 63 -3.84 12.61 -4.40
N ALA A 64 -4.63 13.70 -4.31
CA ALA A 64 -6.03 13.65 -3.85
C ALA A 64 -6.95 12.75 -4.69
N GLY A 65 -6.90 12.87 -6.03
CA GLY A 65 -7.75 12.03 -6.90
C GLY A 65 -7.49 10.54 -6.75
N LYS A 66 -6.22 10.13 -6.55
CA LYS A 66 -5.90 8.72 -6.33
C LYS A 66 -6.35 8.24 -4.94
N VAL A 67 -6.35 9.13 -3.94
CA VAL A 67 -6.93 8.82 -2.61
C VAL A 67 -8.44 8.64 -2.71
N GLU A 68 -9.12 9.46 -3.51
CA GLU A 68 -10.56 9.33 -3.78
C GLU A 68 -10.87 7.99 -4.46
N GLU A 69 -10.13 7.62 -5.51
CA GLU A 69 -10.24 6.30 -6.17
C GLU A 69 -10.00 5.14 -5.17
N MET A 70 -9.02 5.27 -4.28
CA MET A 70 -8.76 4.24 -3.26
C MET A 70 -9.86 4.16 -2.21
N ALA A 71 -10.49 5.27 -1.86
CA ALA A 71 -11.62 5.26 -0.93
C ALA A 71 -12.82 4.49 -1.54
N GLU A 72 -13.03 4.61 -2.84
CA GLU A 72 -14.04 3.82 -3.56
C GLU A 72 -13.71 2.33 -3.54
N LEU A 73 -12.44 1.96 -3.79
CA LEU A 73 -11.99 0.57 -3.70
C LEU A 73 -12.14 0.00 -2.28
N VAL A 74 -11.80 0.80 -1.26
CA VAL A 74 -11.94 0.40 0.14
C VAL A 74 -13.40 0.09 0.48
N ALA A 75 -14.32 0.95 0.06
CA ALA A 75 -15.75 0.72 0.26
C ALA A 75 -16.30 -0.45 -0.56
N ALA A 76 -15.82 -0.63 -1.80
CA ALA A 76 -16.32 -1.68 -2.70
C ALA A 76 -15.84 -3.08 -2.33
N HIS A 77 -14.67 -3.18 -1.70
CA HIS A 77 -14.00 -4.46 -1.40
C HIS A 77 -13.94 -4.80 0.09
N ASP A 78 -14.62 -4.03 0.96
CA ASP A 78 -14.57 -4.20 2.41
C ASP A 78 -13.11 -4.31 2.89
N ILE A 79 -12.28 -3.33 2.53
CA ILE A 79 -10.86 -3.29 2.91
C ILE A 79 -10.74 -2.81 4.36
N ASP A 80 -10.00 -3.55 5.17
CA ASP A 80 -9.71 -3.20 6.56
C ASP A 80 -8.47 -2.30 6.67
N VAL A 81 -7.49 -2.50 5.77
CA VAL A 81 -6.21 -1.81 5.82
C VAL A 81 -5.67 -1.48 4.42
N VAL A 82 -5.08 -0.30 4.27
CA VAL A 82 -4.36 0.09 3.04
C VAL A 82 -2.86 0.15 3.34
N LEU A 83 -2.08 -0.66 2.63
CA LEU A 83 -0.64 -0.78 2.81
C LEU A 83 0.10 -0.16 1.63
N PHE A 84 1.00 0.79 1.92
CA PHE A 84 1.79 1.49 0.92
C PHE A 84 3.22 0.97 0.90
N ASN A 85 3.69 0.57 -0.27
CA ASN A 85 5.09 0.33 -0.57
C ASN A 85 5.58 1.38 -1.58
N HIS A 86 6.72 2.00 -1.31
CA HIS A 86 7.38 2.94 -2.22
C HIS A 86 8.88 2.70 -2.21
N SER A 87 9.48 2.64 -3.40
CA SER A 87 10.92 2.70 -3.63
C SER A 87 11.27 4.05 -4.23
#